data_AF-A0A259FRY5-F1
#
_entry.id   AF-A0A259FRY5-F1
#
_cell.length_a   1.000
_cell.length_b   1.000
_cell.length_c   1.000
_cell.angle_alpha   90.00
_cell.angle_beta   90.00
_cell.angle_gamma   90.00
#
_symmetry.space_group_name_H-M   'P 1'
#
loop_
_entity.id
_entity.type
_entity.pdbx_description
1 polymer ?
#
loop_
_entity_poly.entity_id
_entity_poly.type
_entity_poly.pdbx_seq_one_letter_code
_entity_poly.pdbx_strand_id
1 'polypeptide(L)'
;SGIDGIYPPGFAVAVISRIERNADKNSSNVFCVPIAPVNRYRQALALLYDPQWDAKASSASGKPGAPTSNTPGRRQTRTRGMQ
;
A
#
# COMPACT_ATOMS: atom_id res chain seq x y z
N SER A 1 1.24 -4.97 1.87
CA SER A 1 0.30 -3.85 1.65
C SER A 1 -1.14 -4.30 1.70
N GLY A 2 -1.44 -5.56 1.32
CA GLY A 2 -2.82 -6.08 1.29
C GLY A 2 -3.67 -5.57 0.14
N ILE A 3 -3.05 -4.95 -0.87
CA ILE A 3 -3.76 -4.41 -2.05
C ILE A 3 -4.26 -5.50 -3.00
N ASP A 4 -3.67 -6.69 -2.94
CA ASP A 4 -4.08 -7.86 -3.71
C ASP A 4 -5.25 -8.61 -3.08
N GLY A 5 -5.61 -8.28 -1.83
CA GLY A 5 -6.66 -8.97 -1.07
C GLY A 5 -6.30 -10.40 -0.65
N ILE A 6 -5.09 -10.87 -0.94
CA ILE A 6 -4.63 -12.24 -0.63
C ILE A 6 -3.82 -12.25 0.66
N TYR A 7 -2.91 -11.27 0.82
CA TYR A 7 -2.05 -11.21 2.01
C TYR A 7 -2.51 -10.13 2.98
N PRO A 8 -2.55 -10.41 4.30
CA PRO A 8 -2.81 -9.39 5.30
C PRO A 8 -1.81 -8.21 5.19
N PRO A 9 -2.25 -6.96 5.45
CA PRO A 9 -1.34 -5.83 5.56
C PRO A 9 -0.35 -6.04 6.71
N GLY A 10 0.87 -5.52 6.56
CA GLY A 10 1.92 -5.64 7.58
C GLY A 10 2.66 -6.98 7.63
N PHE A 11 2.26 -7.98 6.82
CA PHE A 11 2.98 -9.25 6.77
C PHE A 11 4.42 -9.07 6.27
N ALA A 12 5.37 -9.67 7.00
CA ALA A 12 6.80 -9.53 6.73
C ALA A 12 7.22 -10.34 5.49
N VAL A 13 7.86 -9.68 4.52
CA VAL A 13 8.22 -10.29 3.23
C VAL A 13 9.73 -10.32 2.97
N ALA A 14 10.39 -9.18 3.03
CA ALA A 14 11.79 -9.03 2.65
C ALA A 14 12.42 -7.78 3.28
N VAL A 15 13.75 -7.75 3.32
CA VAL A 15 14.55 -6.57 3.69
C VAL A 15 15.15 -5.97 2.42
N ILE A 16 15.10 -4.64 2.30
CA ILE A 16 15.67 -3.93 1.16
C ILE A 16 17.20 -4.06 1.19
N SER A 17 17.79 -4.47 0.07
CA SER A 17 19.25 -4.58 -0.08
C SER A 17 19.82 -3.44 -0.91
N ARG A 18 19.11 -2.98 -1.94
CA ARG A 18 19.56 -1.91 -2.83
C ARG A 18 18.38 -1.19 -3.47
N ILE A 19 18.53 0.12 -3.69
CA ILE A 19 17.58 0.93 -4.44
C ILE A 19 18.31 1.58 -5.61
N GLU A 20 17.83 1.33 -6.82
CA GLU A 20 18.33 1.97 -8.04
C GLU A 20 17.32 3.02 -8.50
N ARG A 21 17.78 4.28 -8.57
CA ARG A 21 16.96 5.42 -9.01
C ARG A 21 17.52 5.94 -10.32
N ASN A 22 16.67 6.04 -11.33
CA ASN A 22 17.03 6.65 -12.61
C ASN A 22 16.32 8.01 -12.70
N ALA A 23 17.08 9.09 -12.90
CA ALA A 23 16.53 10.45 -12.97
C ALA A 23 15.58 10.65 -14.16
N ASP A 24 15.75 9.87 -15.23
CA ASP A 24 14.94 9.96 -16.44
C ASP A 24 13.65 9.12 -16.35
N LYS A 25 13.53 8.25 -15.34
CA LYS A 25 12.33 7.42 -15.11
C LYS A 25 11.61 7.84 -13.84
N ASN A 26 10.28 7.93 -13.90
CA ASN A 26 9.42 8.17 -12.73
C ASN A 26 9.23 6.92 -11.85
N SER A 27 10.15 5.95 -11.90
CA SER A 27 10.10 4.73 -11.11
C SER A 27 11.50 4.34 -10.67
N SER A 28 11.58 3.57 -9.58
CA SER A 28 12.84 3.06 -9.02
C SER A 28 12.74 1.57 -8.86
N ASN A 29 13.85 0.87 -9.10
CA ASN A 29 13.94 -0.57 -8.85
C ASN A 29 14.42 -0.79 -7.42
N VAL A 30 13.68 -1.61 -6.67
CA VAL A 30 14.03 -1.97 -5.30
C VAL A 30 14.38 -3.44 -5.26
N PHE A 31 15.63 -3.74 -4.93
CA PHE A 31 16.13 -5.08 -4.70
C PHE A 31 15.99 -5.41 -3.22
N CYS A 32 15.60 -6.65 -2.94
CA CYS A 32 15.38 -7.11 -1.59
C CYS A 32 15.84 -8.55 -1.39
N VAL A 33 16.08 -8.91 -0.14
CA VAL A 33 16.43 -10.26 0.30
C VAL A 33 15.28 -10.79 1.16
N PRO A 34 14.76 -12.01 0.89
CA PRO A 34 13.65 -12.56 1.64
C PRO A 34 14.02 -12.76 3.12
N ILE A 35 13.09 -12.43 4.02
CA ILE A 35 13.29 -12.63 5.47
C ILE A 35 13.26 -14.12 5.81
N ALA A 36 12.34 -14.85 5.18
CA ALA A 36 12.21 -16.30 5.34
C ALA A 36 13.12 -17.02 4.35
N PRO A 37 14.03 -17.89 4.82
CA PRO A 37 14.84 -18.71 3.93
C PRO A 37 14.01 -19.67 3.09
N VAL A 38 14.26 -19.66 1.79
CA VAL A 38 13.62 -20.59 0.84
C VAL A 38 14.23 -21.98 1.04
N ASN A 39 13.39 -23.00 1.22
CA ASN A 39 13.77 -24.43 1.33
C ASN A 39 14.59 -24.85 2.58
N ARG A 40 14.49 -24.11 3.70
CA ARG A 40 15.10 -24.55 4.98
C ARG A 40 14.12 -25.13 6.00
N TYR A 41 12.81 -25.00 5.76
CA TYR A 41 11.78 -25.42 6.72
C TYR A 41 10.91 -26.54 6.15
N ARG A 42 10.45 -27.42 7.05
CA ARG A 42 9.55 -28.55 6.75
C ARG A 42 8.08 -28.24 7.07
N GLN A 43 7.84 -27.15 7.80
CA GLN A 43 6.51 -26.76 8.27
C GLN A 43 6.05 -25.53 7.51
N ALA A 44 4.77 -25.48 7.17
CA ALA A 44 4.13 -24.35 6.52
C ALA A 44 2.85 -23.98 7.28
N LEU A 45 2.54 -22.69 7.31
CA LEU A 45 1.29 -22.15 7.84
C LEU A 45 0.49 -21.55 6.69
N ALA A 46 -0.70 -22.08 6.45
CA ALA A 46 -1.64 -21.48 5.53
C ALA A 46 -2.43 -20.39 6.27
N LEU A 47 -2.29 -19.13 5.83
CA LEU A 47 -3.12 -18.03 6.32
C LEU A 47 -4.30 -17.86 5.36
N LEU A 48 -5.51 -18.01 5.89
CA LEU A 48 -6.72 -17.56 5.21
C LEU A 48 -7.03 -16.15 5.68
N TYR A 49 -7.18 -15.23 4.73
CA TYR A 49 -7.40 -13.82 5.01
C TYR A 49 -8.60 -13.31 4.21
N ASP A 50 -9.51 -12.61 4.90
CA ASP A 50 -10.58 -11.85 4.28
C ASP A 50 -10.29 -10.34 4.46
N PRO A 51 -10.13 -9.57 3.36
CA PRO A 51 -9.92 -8.13 3.41
C PRO A 51 -10.99 -7.36 4.18
N GLN A 52 -12.20 -7.91 4.35
CA GLN A 52 -13.26 -7.29 5.15
C GLN A 52 -12.89 -7.16 6.63
N TRP A 53 -11.98 -7.99 7.15
CA TRP A 53 -11.58 -7.95 8.55
C TRP A 53 -10.83 -6.67 8.92
N ASP A 54 -10.03 -6.13 7.99
CA ASP A 54 -9.30 -4.88 8.16
C ASP A 54 -10.04 -3.67 7.56
N ALA A 55 -11.20 -3.89 6.93
CA ALA A 55 -11.98 -2.82 6.34
C ALA A 55 -12.49 -1.88 7.43
N LYS A 56 -12.05 -0.62 7.37
CA LYS A 56 -12.56 0.43 8.25
C LYS A 56 -14.07 0.49 8.07
N ALA A 57 -14.82 0.43 9.18
CA ALA A 57 -16.28 0.51 9.17
C ALA A 57 -16.73 1.61 8.20
N SER A 58 -17.60 1.25 7.26
CA SER A 58 -18.12 2.20 6.28
C SER A 58 -18.67 3.40 7.05
N SER A 59 -18.09 4.58 6.82
CA SER A 59 -18.66 5.82 7.33
C SER A 59 -19.90 6.11 6.50
N ALA A 60 -20.98 5.39 6.82
CA ALA A 60 -22.32 5.68 6.34
C ALA A 60 -22.74 7.03 6.95
N SER A 61 -22.24 8.12 6.36
CA SER A 61 -22.90 9.41 6.46
C SER A 61 -24.15 9.34 5.60
N GLY A 62 -25.19 8.71 6.16
CA GLY A 62 -26.52 8.70 5.57
C GLY A 62 -27.09 10.12 5.55
N LYS A 63 -26.89 10.82 4.43
CA LYS A 63 -27.91 11.72 3.87
C LYS A 63 -28.31 11.16 2.51
N PRO A 64 -29.58 10.80 2.29
CA PRO A 64 -30.02 10.35 0.97
C PRO A 64 -29.86 11.49 -0.03
N GLY A 65 -29.09 11.27 -1.12
CA GLY A 65 -29.20 12.08 -2.34
C GLY A 65 -28.03 12.99 -2.76
N ALA A 66 -26.77 12.74 -2.39
CA ALA A 66 -25.64 13.53 -2.92
C ALA A 66 -24.90 12.79 -4.06
N PRO A 67 -24.66 13.44 -5.23
CA PRO A 67 -23.98 12.81 -6.36
C PRO A 67 -22.49 12.58 -6.06
N THR A 68 -21.96 11.45 -6.54
CA THR A 68 -20.57 11.03 -6.40
C THR A 68 -19.64 11.94 -7.21
N SER A 69 -19.04 12.96 -6.60
CA SER A 69 -17.93 13.69 -7.21
C SER A 69 -16.60 13.01 -6.84
N ASN A 70 -16.16 12.09 -7.70
CA ASN A 70 -14.80 11.57 -7.62
C ASN A 70 -13.85 12.60 -8.26
N THR A 71 -13.34 13.54 -7.48
CA THR A 71 -12.34 14.52 -7.94
C THR A 71 -11.03 14.29 -7.18
N PRO A 72 -9.94 13.87 -7.85
CA PRO A 72 -8.66 13.64 -7.18
C PRO A 72 -8.10 14.96 -6.64
N GLY A 73 -7.68 14.93 -5.37
CA GLY A 73 -7.27 16.09 -4.59
C GLY A 73 -6.20 16.95 -5.28
N ARG A 74 -6.55 18.22 -5.51
CA ARG A 74 -5.64 19.26 -5.99
C ARG A 74 -4.61 19.56 -4.90
N ARG A 75 -3.35 19.20 -5.13
CA ARG A 75 -2.21 19.53 -4.27
C ARG A 75 -2.11 21.06 -4.13
N GLN A 76 -2.52 21.61 -2.99
CA GLN A 76 -2.41 23.04 -2.72
C GLN A 76 -0.93 23.40 -2.49
N THR A 77 -0.28 23.97 -3.50
CA THR A 77 0.99 24.67 -3.32
C THR A 77 0.69 26.07 -2.77
N ARG A 78 1.10 26.35 -1.51
CA ARG A 78 1.01 27.70 -0.94
C ARG A 78 1.95 28.62 -1.72
N THR A 79 1.42 29.70 -2.28
CA THR A 79 2.20 30.80 -2.85
C THR A 79 3.01 31.46 -1.73
N ARG A 80 4.35 31.44 -1.84
CA ARG A 80 5.23 32.28 -1.01
C ARG A 80 4.97 33.73 -1.42
N GLY A 81 4.57 34.55 -0.45
CA GLY A 81 4.29 35.97 -0.64
C GLY A 81 5.51 36.73 -1.18
N MET A 82 5.23 37.62 -2.11
CA MET A 82 6.10 38.73 -2.51
C MET A 82 5.83 39.90 -1.56
N GLN A 83 6.88 40.45 -0.98
CA GLN A 83 7.03 41.86 -0.64
C GLN A 83 8.43 42.27 -1.08
#